data_AF-A0A917FSV5-F1
#
_entry.id   AF-A0A917FSV5-F1
#
_cell.length_a   1.000
_cell.length_b   1.000
_cell.length_c   1.000
_cell.angle_alpha   90.00
_cell.angle_beta   90.00
_cell.angle_gamma   90.00
#
_symmetry.space_group_name_H-M   'P 1'
#
loop_
_entity.id
_entity.type
_entity.pdbx_description
1 polymer ?
#
loop_
_entity_poly.entity_id
_entity_poly.type
_entity_poly.pdbx_seq_one_letter_code
_entity_poly.pdbx_strand_id
1 'polypeptide(L)'
;MSAFVSAMRFVGDLDNEFYHDEHQRDVWNEASAIGFQLCLWAASIAMAVLPWFAGTTGSWIAVGLFVAVSIISLATLAYSKSRRVDVQALSKPRQPRALINAALIAIAGIGVLVKLTLPNDGRIDLDPSTISGLVVGAVAGGGAALFLGWRSRKKQRALDTIDEDL
;
A
#
# COMPACT_ATOMS: atom_id res chain seq x y z
N MET A 1 -18.24 -18.11 8.44
CA MET A 1 -17.44 -16.88 8.19
C MET A 1 -16.01 -17.15 8.65
N SER A 2 -14.96 -16.67 7.96
CA SER A 2 -13.58 -16.95 8.40
C SER A 2 -13.18 -16.07 9.59
N ALA A 3 -12.20 -16.51 10.39
CA ALA A 3 -11.68 -15.74 11.53
C ALA A 3 -11.20 -14.33 11.10
N PHE A 4 -10.56 -14.23 9.93
CA PHE A 4 -10.17 -12.96 9.34
C PHE A 4 -11.37 -12.03 9.09
N VAL A 5 -12.43 -12.52 8.45
CA VAL A 5 -13.63 -11.70 8.18
C VAL A 5 -14.30 -11.26 9.48
N SER A 6 -14.31 -12.13 10.50
CA SER A 6 -14.83 -11.77 11.83
C SER A 6 -14.02 -10.67 12.50
N ALA A 7 -12.69 -10.78 12.48
CA ALA A 7 -11.81 -9.76 13.03
C ALA A 7 -11.96 -8.41 12.31
N MET A 8 -12.05 -8.40 10.98
CA MET A 8 -12.24 -7.16 10.22
C MET A 8 -13.61 -6.51 10.47
N ARG A 9 -14.67 -7.31 10.66
CA ARG A 9 -15.98 -6.79 11.07
C ARG A 9 -15.94 -6.15 12.45
N PHE A 10 -15.25 -6.80 13.40
CA PHE A 10 -15.05 -6.24 14.74
C PHE A 10 -14.24 -4.93 14.70
N VAL A 11 -13.12 -4.91 13.97
CA VAL A 11 -12.28 -3.71 13.82
C VAL A 11 -13.06 -2.55 13.18
N GLY A 12 -13.92 -2.82 12.19
CA GLY A 12 -14.75 -1.81 11.54
C GLY A 12 -16.09 -1.53 12.23
N ASP A 13 -16.36 -2.18 13.37
CA ASP A 13 -17.66 -2.17 14.06
C ASP A 13 -18.87 -2.40 13.14
N LEU A 14 -18.72 -3.29 12.16
CA LEU A 14 -19.66 -3.48 11.04
C LEU A 14 -20.99 -4.17 11.44
N ASP A 15 -21.13 -4.55 12.70
CA ASP A 15 -22.32 -5.18 13.26
C ASP A 15 -23.19 -4.19 14.06
N ASN A 16 -22.79 -2.91 14.11
CA ASN A 16 -23.53 -1.84 14.78
C ASN A 16 -24.82 -1.47 14.04
N GLU A 17 -25.89 -1.14 14.79
CA GLU A 17 -27.18 -0.67 14.26
C GLU A 17 -27.04 0.53 13.32
N PHE A 18 -25.98 1.33 13.49
CA PHE A 18 -25.59 2.41 12.59
C PHE A 18 -25.54 1.98 11.11
N TYR A 19 -25.15 0.74 10.81
CA TYR A 19 -25.03 0.23 9.44
C TYR A 19 -26.35 -0.30 8.85
N HIS A 20 -27.46 -0.26 9.61
CA HIS A 20 -28.78 -0.65 9.12
C HIS A 20 -29.43 0.42 8.23
N ASP A 21 -29.09 1.69 8.42
CA ASP A 21 -29.53 2.79 7.54
C ASP A 21 -28.57 2.92 6.35
N GLU A 22 -29.10 2.83 5.14
CA GLU A 22 -28.33 2.91 3.91
C GLU A 22 -27.64 4.27 3.73
N HIS A 23 -28.32 5.38 4.09
CA HIS A 23 -27.75 6.71 3.93
C HIS A 23 -26.57 6.94 4.88
N GLN A 24 -26.72 6.55 6.15
CA GLN A 24 -25.66 6.67 7.15
C GLN A 24 -24.45 5.82 6.78
N ARG A 25 -24.68 4.59 6.33
CA ARG A 25 -23.63 3.69 5.84
C ARG A 25 -22.87 4.30 4.67
N ASP A 26 -23.55 4.88 3.69
CA ASP A 26 -22.91 5.42 2.50
C ASP A 26 -22.08 6.67 2.82
N VAL A 27 -22.62 7.61 3.59
CA VAL A 27 -21.88 8.80 4.04
C VAL A 27 -20.66 8.40 4.87
N TRP A 28 -20.80 7.41 5.76
CA TRP A 28 -19.67 6.91 6.55
C TRP A 28 -18.62 6.22 5.70
N ASN A 29 -19.02 5.44 4.70
CA ASN A 29 -18.10 4.82 3.76
C ASN A 29 -17.32 5.86 2.95
N GLU A 30 -17.97 6.92 2.48
CA GLU A 30 -17.31 8.04 1.80
C GLU A 30 -16.31 8.74 2.72
N ALA A 31 -16.73 9.11 3.94
CA ALA A 31 -15.88 9.74 4.93
C ALA A 31 -14.68 8.85 5.31
N SER A 32 -14.91 7.56 5.50
CA SER A 32 -13.86 6.57 5.81
C SER A 32 -12.89 6.40 4.64
N ALA A 33 -13.37 6.41 3.40
CA ALA A 33 -12.51 6.35 2.23
C ALA A 33 -11.62 7.60 2.11
N ILE A 34 -12.17 8.79 2.36
CA ILE A 34 -11.42 10.04 2.40
C ILE A 34 -10.38 10.00 3.52
N GLY A 35 -10.79 9.63 4.75
CA GLY A 35 -9.90 9.52 5.90
C GLY A 35 -8.76 8.54 5.67
N PHE A 36 -9.05 7.35 5.14
CA PHE A 36 -8.05 6.36 4.78
C PHE A 36 -7.06 6.92 3.76
N GLN A 37 -7.55 7.58 2.71
CA GLN A 37 -6.69 8.18 1.69
C GLN A 37 -5.80 9.29 2.27
N LEU A 38 -6.33 10.13 3.16
CA LEU A 38 -5.56 11.17 3.87
C LEU A 38 -4.47 10.55 4.76
N CYS A 39 -4.77 9.47 5.50
CA CYS A 39 -3.78 8.74 6.29
C CYS A 39 -2.67 8.15 5.41
N LEU A 40 -3.02 7.57 4.26
CA LEU A 40 -2.04 7.07 3.29
C LEU A 40 -1.13 8.19 2.76
N TRP A 41 -1.70 9.36 2.46
CA TRP A 41 -0.93 10.52 2.03
C TRP A 41 0.01 11.03 3.12
N ALA A 42 -0.51 11.22 4.34
CA ALA A 42 0.29 11.66 5.47
C ALA A 42 1.45 10.70 5.76
N ALA A 43 1.17 9.39 5.77
CA ALA A 43 2.20 8.37 5.94
C ALA A 43 3.23 8.41 4.81
N SER A 44 2.81 8.55 3.55
CA SER A 44 3.73 8.58 2.41
C SER A 44 4.62 9.82 2.40
N ILE A 45 4.08 10.98 2.78
CA ILE A 45 4.87 12.20 2.97
C ILE A 45 5.85 12.01 4.14
N ALA A 46 5.40 11.48 5.29
CA ALA A 46 6.27 11.23 6.44
C ALA A 46 7.42 10.28 6.09
N MET A 47 7.12 9.17 5.40
CA MET A 47 8.13 8.23 4.90
C MET A 47 9.13 8.90 3.95
N ALA A 48 8.67 9.80 3.09
CA ALA A 48 9.53 10.52 2.14
C ALA A 48 10.44 11.53 2.83
N VAL A 49 10.00 12.15 3.93
CA VAL A 49 10.69 13.25 4.62
C VAL A 49 11.64 12.74 5.71
N LEU A 50 11.19 11.81 6.54
CA LEU A 50 11.90 11.39 7.76
C LEU A 50 13.35 10.96 7.56
N PRO A 51 13.72 10.17 6.52
CA PRO A 51 15.12 9.81 6.30
C PRO A 51 16.04 11.03 6.14
N TRP A 52 15.56 12.09 5.49
CA TRP A 52 16.39 13.26 5.20
C TRP A 52 16.60 14.15 6.42
N PHE A 53 15.58 14.28 7.27
CA PHE A 53 15.61 15.17 8.43
C PHE A 53 16.05 14.50 9.73
N ALA A 54 15.71 13.22 9.90
CA ALA A 54 16.03 12.45 11.10
C ALA A 54 17.06 11.33 10.86
N GLY A 55 17.70 11.32 9.68
CA GLY A 55 18.80 10.41 9.35
C GLY A 55 18.44 8.93 9.48
N THR A 56 19.33 8.17 10.12
CA THR A 56 19.17 6.73 10.35
C THR A 56 17.92 6.41 11.17
N THR A 57 17.64 7.16 12.23
CA THR A 57 16.42 6.99 13.04
C THR A 57 15.17 7.24 12.21
N GLY A 58 15.15 8.34 11.44
CA GLY A 58 14.06 8.64 10.51
C GLY A 58 13.84 7.55 9.46
N SER A 59 14.92 6.91 9.02
CA SER A 59 14.87 5.81 8.04
C SER A 59 14.18 4.57 8.61
N TRP A 60 14.50 4.17 9.85
CA TRP A 60 13.81 3.06 10.51
C TRP A 60 12.33 3.35 10.78
N ILE A 61 12.00 4.58 11.15
CA ILE A 61 10.59 5.01 11.29
C ILE A 61 9.87 4.92 9.94
N ALA A 62 10.49 5.38 8.85
CA ALA A 62 9.92 5.28 7.51
C ALA A 62 9.67 3.83 7.09
N VAL A 63 10.59 2.90 7.40
CA VAL A 63 10.39 1.46 7.16
C VAL A 63 9.21 0.93 7.98
N GLY A 64 9.11 1.28 9.26
CA GLY A 64 7.98 0.88 10.11
C GLY A 64 6.63 1.37 9.57
N LEU A 65 6.57 2.63 9.12
CA LEU A 65 5.38 3.20 8.48
C LEU A 65 5.03 2.46 7.18
N PHE A 66 6.02 2.12 6.36
CA PHE A 66 5.80 1.39 5.12
C PHE A 66 5.19 0.02 5.38
N VAL A 67 5.72 -0.71 6.38
CA VAL A 67 5.18 -2.01 6.79
C VAL A 67 3.75 -1.86 7.31
N ALA A 68 3.49 -0.90 8.19
CA ALA A 68 2.15 -0.67 8.75
C ALA A 68 1.12 -0.35 7.65
N VAL A 69 1.43 0.59 6.76
CA VAL A 69 0.57 0.96 5.63
C VAL A 69 0.34 -0.22 4.69
N SER A 70 1.36 -1.03 4.45
CA SER A 70 1.25 -2.23 3.60
C SER A 70 0.32 -3.27 4.21
N ILE A 71 0.43 -3.53 5.52
CA ILE A 71 -0.46 -4.45 6.24
C ILE A 71 -1.91 -3.97 6.16
N ILE A 72 -2.16 -2.69 6.46
CA ILE A 72 -3.52 -2.14 6.41
C ILE A 72 -4.08 -2.24 4.99
N SER A 73 -3.31 -1.86 3.97
CA SER A 73 -3.73 -1.92 2.57
C SER A 73 -4.03 -3.35 2.11
N LEU A 74 -3.20 -4.32 2.51
CA LEU A 74 -3.41 -5.74 2.21
C LEU A 74 -4.65 -6.28 2.94
N ALA A 75 -4.89 -5.90 4.19
CA ALA A 75 -6.08 -6.27 4.94
C ALA A 75 -7.36 -5.74 4.24
N THR A 76 -7.35 -4.47 3.81
CA THR A 76 -8.45 -3.88 3.04
C THR A 76 -8.71 -4.65 1.75
N LEU A 77 -7.67 -4.90 0.95
CA LEU A 77 -7.80 -5.66 -0.31
C LEU A 77 -8.28 -7.11 -0.06
N ALA A 78 -7.76 -7.77 0.97
CA ALA A 78 -8.15 -9.13 1.34
C ALA A 78 -9.61 -9.18 1.79
N TYR A 79 -10.07 -8.19 2.56
CA TYR A 79 -11.46 -8.08 2.97
C TYR A 79 -12.39 -7.84 1.77
N SER A 80 -12.07 -6.90 0.88
CA SER A 80 -12.86 -6.66 -0.35
C SER A 80 -12.94 -7.92 -1.22
N LYS A 81 -11.82 -8.63 -1.39
CA LYS A 81 -11.78 -9.90 -2.12
C LYS A 81 -12.63 -10.99 -1.46
N SER A 82 -12.65 -11.06 -0.12
CA SER A 82 -13.53 -12.00 0.62
C SER A 82 -15.02 -11.73 0.38
N ARG A 83 -15.36 -10.50 0.00
CA ARG A 83 -16.71 -10.06 -0.43
C ARG A 83 -16.91 -10.08 -1.94
N ARG A 84 -15.99 -10.70 -2.69
CA ARG A 84 -16.01 -10.81 -4.16
C ARG A 84 -15.99 -9.46 -4.90
N VAL A 85 -15.55 -8.39 -4.25
CA VAL A 85 -15.34 -7.08 -4.87
C VAL A 85 -13.88 -7.00 -5.35
N ASP A 86 -13.69 -6.95 -6.66
CA ASP A 86 -12.35 -6.78 -7.26
C ASP A 86 -12.02 -5.30 -7.45
N VAL A 87 -11.45 -4.71 -6.39
CA VAL A 87 -11.04 -3.28 -6.38
C VAL A 87 -9.96 -2.98 -7.42
N GLN A 88 -9.16 -3.99 -7.80
CA GLN A 88 -8.08 -3.81 -8.77
C GLN A 88 -8.60 -3.69 -10.20
N ALA A 89 -9.72 -4.36 -10.51
CA ALA A 89 -10.36 -4.25 -11.82
C ALA A 89 -10.82 -2.82 -12.12
N LEU A 90 -11.20 -2.06 -11.07
CA LEU A 90 -11.70 -0.68 -11.16
C LEU A 90 -10.60 0.39 -11.16
N SER A 91 -9.35 0.02 -10.86
CA SER A 91 -8.25 0.98 -10.72
C SER A 91 -7.59 1.31 -12.05
N LYS A 92 -7.50 2.60 -12.40
CA LYS A 92 -6.73 3.05 -13.56
C LYS A 92 -5.27 3.29 -13.16
N PRO A 93 -4.29 2.61 -13.79
CA PRO A 93 -2.88 2.64 -13.34
C PRO A 93 -2.16 3.98 -13.55
N ARG A 94 -2.76 4.93 -14.29
CA ARG A 94 -2.15 6.23 -14.62
C ARG A 94 -2.83 7.43 -13.97
N GLN A 95 -3.56 7.22 -12.88
CA GLN A 95 -4.17 8.34 -12.17
C GLN A 95 -3.06 9.20 -11.53
N PRO A 96 -3.10 10.55 -11.66
CA PRO A 96 -2.08 11.44 -11.11
C PRO A 96 -1.80 11.19 -9.63
N ARG A 97 -2.85 10.93 -8.84
CA ARG A 97 -2.72 10.58 -7.41
C ARG A 97 -1.83 9.35 -7.16
N ALA A 98 -1.93 8.32 -8.00
CA ALA A 98 -1.14 7.10 -7.87
C ALA A 98 0.32 7.36 -8.24
N LEU A 99 0.56 8.20 -9.26
CA LEU A 99 1.91 8.59 -9.67
C LEU A 99 2.63 9.40 -8.59
N ILE A 100 1.95 10.38 -8.00
CA ILE A 100 2.53 11.18 -6.92
C ILE A 100 2.82 10.30 -5.70
N ASN A 101 1.90 9.39 -5.33
CA ASN A 101 2.16 8.47 -4.22
C ASN A 101 3.34 7.53 -4.51
N ALA A 102 3.45 7.02 -5.74
CA ALA A 102 4.60 6.23 -6.17
C ALA A 102 5.92 7.03 -6.10
N ALA A 103 5.89 8.31 -6.48
CA ALA A 103 7.05 9.20 -6.35
C ALA A 103 7.46 9.41 -4.89
N LEU A 104 6.50 9.62 -3.98
CA LEU A 104 6.78 9.73 -2.54
C LEU A 104 7.42 8.46 -1.98
N ILE A 105 6.90 7.29 -2.33
CA ILE A 105 7.48 6.00 -1.92
C ILE A 105 8.89 5.82 -2.50
N ALA A 106 9.12 6.24 -3.75
CA ALA A 106 10.46 6.20 -4.35
C ALA A 106 11.44 7.12 -3.60
N ILE A 107 11.04 8.35 -3.28
CA ILE A 107 11.86 9.28 -2.49
C ILE A 107 12.17 8.70 -1.11
N ALA A 108 11.17 8.09 -0.44
CA ALA A 108 11.37 7.41 0.83
C ALA A 108 12.41 6.27 0.71
N GLY A 109 12.26 5.43 -0.31
CA GLY A 109 13.19 4.32 -0.57
C GLY A 109 14.63 4.79 -0.82
N ILE A 110 14.81 5.86 -1.60
CA ILE A 110 16.12 6.49 -1.82
C ILE A 110 16.69 7.03 -0.50
N GLY A 111 15.88 7.75 0.28
CA GLY A 111 16.32 8.30 1.56
C GLY A 111 16.76 7.22 2.54
N VAL A 112 15.96 6.15 2.67
CA VAL A 112 16.29 4.99 3.51
C VAL A 112 17.58 4.32 3.03
N LEU A 113 17.71 4.07 1.72
CA LEU A 113 18.93 3.50 1.15
C LEU A 113 20.14 4.36 1.52
N VAL A 114 20.13 5.64 1.15
CA VAL A 114 21.25 6.56 1.35
C VAL A 114 21.65 6.61 2.82
N LYS A 115 20.69 6.75 3.74
CA LYS A 115 20.98 6.94 5.17
C LYS A 115 21.35 5.66 5.92
N LEU A 116 21.02 4.49 5.38
CA LEU A 116 21.41 3.21 5.97
C LEU A 116 22.70 2.65 5.33
N THR A 117 23.02 3.00 4.08
CA THR A 117 24.21 2.47 3.38
C THR A 117 25.40 3.42 3.35
N LEU A 118 25.21 4.71 3.59
CA LEU A 118 26.28 5.70 3.75
C LEU A 118 26.31 6.16 5.20
N PRO A 119 27.02 5.45 6.09
CA PRO A 119 27.32 5.96 7.42
C PRO A 119 28.10 7.29 7.35
N ASN A 120 28.05 8.05 8.45
CA ASN A 120 28.58 9.42 8.55
C ASN A 120 30.09 9.56 8.27
N ASP A 121 30.81 8.46 8.11
CA ASP A 121 32.24 8.39 7.77
C ASP A 121 32.50 8.43 6.23
N GLY A 122 31.45 8.48 5.41
CA GLY A 122 31.55 8.69 3.96
C GLY A 122 32.06 7.47 3.20
N ARG A 123 32.22 6.32 3.87
CA ARG A 123 32.54 5.04 3.23
C ARG A 123 31.23 4.35 2.90
N ILE A 124 31.12 3.87 1.66
CA ILE A 124 30.05 2.97 1.26
C ILE A 124 30.35 1.63 1.95
N ASP A 125 29.76 1.41 3.13
CA ASP A 125 29.85 0.14 3.83
C ASP A 125 28.70 -0.75 3.34
N LEU A 126 28.88 -1.31 2.15
CA LEU A 126 27.97 -2.29 1.58
C LEU A 126 28.21 -3.64 2.25
N ASP A 127 27.80 -3.73 3.51
CA ASP A 127 27.76 -5.01 4.19
C ASP A 127 26.90 -5.98 3.37
N PRO A 128 27.32 -7.24 3.13
CA PRO A 128 26.57 -8.20 2.31
C PRO A 128 25.12 -8.40 2.79
N SER A 129 24.88 -8.19 4.09
CA SER A 129 23.55 -8.19 4.71
C SER A 129 22.63 -7.10 4.12
N THR A 130 23.14 -5.89 3.92
CA THR A 130 22.44 -4.74 3.35
C THR A 130 22.11 -4.93 1.87
N ILE A 131 23.05 -5.46 1.09
CA ILE A 131 22.81 -5.82 -0.32
C ILE A 131 21.75 -6.92 -0.40
N SER A 132 21.84 -7.94 0.45
CA SER A 132 20.87 -9.04 0.46
C SER A 132 19.48 -8.55 0.84
N GLY A 133 19.36 -7.64 1.82
CA GLY A 133 18.09 -7.03 2.21
C GLY A 133 17.48 -6.17 1.11
N LEU A 134 18.31 -5.41 0.38
CA LEU A 134 17.88 -4.64 -0.78
C LEU A 134 17.37 -5.53 -1.91
N VAL A 135 18.13 -6.58 -2.25
CA VAL A 135 17.79 -7.51 -3.33
C VAL A 135 16.52 -8.28 -2.97
N VAL A 136 16.41 -8.79 -1.75
CA VAL A 136 15.20 -9.48 -1.27
C VAL A 136 14.01 -8.53 -1.25
N GLY A 137 14.18 -7.29 -0.77
CA GLY A 137 13.12 -6.28 -0.75
C GLY A 137 12.66 -5.87 -2.15
N ALA A 138 13.59 -5.67 -3.08
CA ALA A 138 13.29 -5.34 -4.47
C ALA A 138 12.64 -6.51 -5.22
N VAL A 139 13.09 -7.74 -4.97
CA VAL A 139 12.53 -8.94 -5.61
C VAL A 139 11.17 -9.30 -5.01
N ALA A 140 10.99 -9.24 -3.69
CA ALA A 140 9.72 -9.52 -3.05
C ALA A 140 8.70 -8.40 -3.30
N GLY A 141 9.09 -7.14 -3.10
CA GLY A 141 8.20 -5.98 -3.30
C GLY A 141 7.92 -5.71 -4.77
N GLY A 142 8.96 -5.67 -5.61
CA GLY A 142 8.83 -5.50 -7.05
C GLY A 142 8.17 -6.71 -7.71
N GLY A 143 8.50 -7.93 -7.29
CA GLY A 143 7.88 -9.16 -7.77
C GLY A 143 6.40 -9.25 -7.40
N ALA A 144 6.00 -8.90 -6.17
CA ALA A 144 4.60 -8.85 -5.78
C ALA A 144 3.83 -7.77 -6.56
N ALA A 145 4.40 -6.58 -6.72
CA ALA A 145 3.78 -5.50 -7.48
C ALA A 145 3.61 -5.86 -8.97
N LEU A 146 4.63 -6.45 -9.58
CA LEU A 146 4.59 -6.91 -10.97
C LEU A 146 3.65 -8.10 -11.16
N PHE A 147 3.65 -9.08 -10.24
CA PHE A 147 2.78 -10.24 -10.30
C PHE A 147 1.32 -9.85 -10.13
N LEU A 148 1.01 -9.00 -9.16
CA LEU A 148 -0.35 -8.47 -8.96
C LEU A 148 -0.77 -7.63 -10.17
N GLY A 149 0.09 -6.73 -10.66
CA GLY A 149 -0.19 -5.92 -11.85
C GLY A 149 -0.41 -6.75 -13.12
N TRP A 150 0.40 -7.78 -13.35
CA TRP A 150 0.28 -8.69 -14.50
C TRP A 150 -0.98 -9.54 -14.42
N ARG A 151 -1.28 -10.10 -13.24
CA ARG A 151 -2.48 -10.90 -13.01
C ARG A 151 -3.76 -10.09 -13.23
N SER A 152 -3.77 -8.83 -12.81
CA SER A 152 -4.92 -7.94 -12.97
C SER A 152 -5.10 -7.51 -14.42
N ARG A 153 -4.01 -7.24 -15.16
CA ARG A 153 -4.06 -6.99 -16.61
C ARG A 153 -4.56 -8.20 -17.40
N LYS A 154 -4.16 -9.43 -17.01
CA LYS A 154 -4.60 -10.66 -17.69
C LYS A 154 -6.10 -10.89 -17.52
N LYS A 155 -6.67 -10.52 -16.37
CA LYS A 155 -8.11 -10.59 -16.13
C LYS A 155 -8.89 -9.53 -16.91
N GLN A 156 -8.39 -8.29 -16.98
CA GLN A 156 -9.03 -7.22 -17.75
C GLN A 156 -9.09 -7.55 -19.25
N ARG A 157 -7.97 -8.04 -19.81
CA ARG A 157 -7.93 -8.46 -21.22
C ARG A 157 -8.88 -9.60 -21.59
N ALA A 158 -9.20 -10.47 -20.62
CA ALA A 158 -10.14 -11.56 -20.85
C ALA A 158 -11.61 -11.11 -20.78
N LEU A 159 -11.89 -9.97 -20.14
CA LEU A 159 -13.22 -9.37 -20.08
C LEU A 159 -13.49 -8.48 -21.29
N ASP A 160 -12.50 -7.68 -21.72
CA ASP A 160 -12.62 -6.82 -22.91
C ASP A 160 -12.88 -7.64 -24.19
N THR A 161 -12.29 -8.84 -24.33
CA THR A 161 -12.56 -9.74 -25.46
C THR A 161 -13.97 -10.33 -25.48
N ILE A 162 -14.67 -10.38 -24.34
CA ILE A 162 -16.05 -10.89 -24.28
C ILE A 162 -17.06 -9.79 -24.65
N ASP A 163 -16.75 -8.52 -24.34
CA ASP A 163 -17.57 -7.36 -24.73
C ASP A 163 -17.42 -6.99 -26.21
N GLU A 164 -16.29 -7.29 -26.87
CA GLU A 164 -16.13 -7.11 -28.32
C GLU A 164 -16.88 -8.16 -29.17
N ASP A 165 -17.26 -9.30 -28.59
CA ASP A 165 -17.95 -10.42 -29.27
C ASP A 165 -19.49 -10.39 -29.10
N LEU A 166 -20.05 -9.37 -28.40
CA LEU A 166 -21.50 -9.15 -28.18
C LEU A 166 -22.03 -7.98 -29.01
#